data_AF-A0A1R1XXN2-F1
#
_entry.id   AF-A0A1R1XXN2-F1
#
_cell.length_a   1.000
_cell.length_b   1.000
_cell.length_c   1.000
_cell.angle_alpha   90.00
_cell.angle_beta   90.00
_cell.angle_gamma   90.00
#
_symmetry.space_group_name_H-M   'P 1'
#
loop_
_entity.id
_entity.type
_entity.pdbx_description
1 polymer ?
#
loop_
_entity_poly.entity_id
_entity_poly.type
_entity_poly.pdbx_seq_one_letter_code
_entity_poly.pdbx_strand_id
1 'polypeptide(L)'
;MGMILADDLKNSTSYFWGERTSTLDWCEENYATSIYIAEFWNTVSCIVYISFGLIVTYDFYKSYLLLSNLPNSGNSKKQLKGLLIRGFFSFLIGFAAWNLDNICCKNLRALRLILGPPFDALLQMHGWWHILTAYAAHCLATFITALRFELSNTTNYSIRYLFPGVPLISFNTSNNNEIKKFY
;
A
#
# COMPACT_ATOMS: atom_id res chain seq x y z
N MET A 1 -29.25 -13.43 -1.17
CA MET A 1 -29.41 -14.88 -1.40
C MET A 1 -30.02 -15.22 -2.77
N GLY A 2 -30.39 -14.26 -3.63
CA GLY A 2 -31.08 -14.54 -4.92
C GLY A 2 -30.22 -14.45 -6.19
N MET A 3 -28.94 -14.11 -6.09
CA MET A 3 -28.07 -13.85 -7.24
C MET A 3 -27.20 -15.05 -7.63
N ILE A 4 -26.83 -15.90 -6.66
CA ILE A 4 -26.08 -17.15 -6.90
C ILE A 4 -26.93 -18.19 -7.67
N LEU A 5 -28.25 -18.16 -7.52
CA LEU A 5 -29.15 -19.12 -8.20
C LEU A 5 -29.33 -18.81 -9.69
N ALA A 6 -29.05 -17.58 -10.16
CA ALA A 6 -29.18 -17.23 -11.57
C ALA A 6 -28.00 -17.77 -12.41
N ASP A 7 -26.80 -17.85 -11.84
CA ASP A 7 -25.61 -18.44 -12.48
C ASP A 7 -25.74 -19.96 -12.63
N ASP A 8 -26.37 -20.67 -11.69
CA ASP A 8 -26.64 -22.11 -11.79
C ASP A 8 -27.74 -22.44 -12.82
N LEU A 9 -28.57 -21.47 -13.23
CA LEU A 9 -29.66 -21.66 -14.19
C LEU A 9 -29.26 -21.33 -15.64
N LYS A 10 -28.10 -20.70 -15.87
CA LYS A 10 -27.59 -20.43 -17.21
C LYS A 10 -26.77 -21.63 -17.67
N ASN A 11 -27.35 -22.38 -18.61
CA ASN A 11 -26.82 -23.59 -19.23
C ASN A 11 -25.28 -23.55 -19.38
N SER A 12 -24.56 -24.52 -18.81
CA SER A 12 -23.08 -24.60 -18.75
C SER A 12 -22.38 -24.60 -20.12
N THR A 13 -23.15 -24.61 -21.21
CA THR A 13 -22.71 -24.44 -22.60
C THR A 13 -22.49 -22.98 -23.02
N SER A 14 -22.83 -21.98 -22.20
CA SER A 14 -22.64 -20.56 -22.54
C SER A 14 -21.28 -19.98 -22.18
N TYR A 15 -20.44 -20.71 -21.45
CA TYR A 15 -19.14 -20.23 -20.99
C TYR A 15 -18.01 -20.76 -21.89
N PHE A 16 -17.19 -19.87 -22.44
CA PHE A 16 -16.11 -20.26 -23.35
C PHE A 16 -15.07 -21.17 -22.69
N TRP A 17 -14.71 -20.91 -21.42
CA TRP A 17 -13.79 -21.75 -20.65
C TRP A 17 -14.49 -22.78 -19.74
N GLY A 18 -15.82 -22.87 -19.79
CA GLY A 18 -16.62 -23.73 -18.90
C GLY A 18 -16.91 -23.09 -17.53
N GLU A 19 -17.25 -23.94 -16.55
CA GLU A 19 -17.63 -23.51 -15.20
C GLU A 19 -16.49 -22.80 -14.46
N ARG A 20 -16.87 -21.94 -13.49
CA ARG A 20 -15.92 -21.19 -12.67
C ARG A 20 -15.02 -22.12 -11.86
N THR A 21 -13.72 -21.84 -11.86
CA THR A 21 -12.72 -22.56 -11.04
C THR A 21 -12.08 -21.66 -9.98
N SER A 22 -12.45 -20.37 -9.92
CA SER A 22 -11.91 -19.41 -8.96
C SER A 22 -12.42 -19.69 -7.54
N THR A 23 -11.54 -19.50 -6.56
CA THR A 23 -11.88 -19.59 -5.13
C THR A 23 -12.47 -18.30 -4.57
N LEU A 24 -12.21 -17.16 -5.24
CA LEU A 24 -12.84 -15.87 -4.97
C LEU A 24 -13.84 -15.55 -6.08
N ASP A 25 -15.02 -15.09 -5.67
CA ASP A 25 -16.12 -14.63 -6.51
C ASP A 25 -16.49 -13.22 -6.04
N TRP A 26 -16.41 -12.25 -6.95
CA TRP A 26 -16.59 -10.83 -6.66
C TRP A 26 -18.01 -10.35 -6.93
N CYS A 27 -18.97 -11.27 -7.02
CA CYS A 27 -20.39 -10.97 -7.27
C CYS A 27 -20.62 -10.25 -8.61
N GLU A 28 -19.73 -10.45 -9.59
CA GLU A 28 -19.91 -10.04 -10.98
C GLU A 28 -20.30 -11.26 -11.83
N GLU A 29 -21.27 -11.11 -12.73
CA GLU A 29 -21.67 -12.20 -13.61
C GLU A 29 -20.55 -12.62 -14.56
N ASN A 30 -20.33 -13.93 -14.66
CA ASN A 30 -19.33 -14.51 -15.56
C ASN A 30 -19.71 -14.27 -17.03
N TYR A 31 -18.77 -13.77 -17.84
CA TYR A 31 -18.91 -13.53 -19.28
C TYR A 31 -20.04 -12.55 -19.70
N ALA A 32 -20.56 -11.73 -18.78
CA ALA A 32 -21.62 -10.78 -19.09
C ALA A 32 -21.22 -9.72 -20.13
N THR A 33 -19.95 -9.28 -20.10
CA THR A 33 -19.42 -8.26 -21.02
C THR A 33 -18.67 -8.87 -22.21
N SER A 34 -18.02 -10.02 -22.04
CA SER A 34 -17.20 -10.67 -23.06
C SER A 34 -17.29 -12.18 -22.93
N ILE A 35 -17.47 -12.88 -24.06
CA ILE A 35 -17.47 -14.35 -24.09
C ILE A 35 -16.10 -14.96 -23.75
N TYR A 36 -15.02 -14.19 -23.75
CA TYR A 36 -13.66 -14.70 -23.52
C TYR A 36 -13.13 -14.45 -22.10
N ILE A 37 -13.69 -13.47 -21.38
CA ILE A 37 -13.20 -13.01 -20.08
C ILE A 37 -14.34 -13.12 -19.07
N ALA A 38 -14.19 -14.01 -18.09
CA ALA A 38 -15.04 -14.08 -16.92
C ALA A 38 -14.79 -12.88 -15.99
N GLU A 39 -15.83 -12.35 -15.35
CA GLU A 39 -15.77 -11.15 -14.49
C GLU A 39 -14.93 -10.01 -15.14
N PHE A 40 -15.41 -9.48 -16.26
CA PHE A 40 -14.64 -8.55 -17.10
C PHE A 40 -14.15 -7.32 -16.32
N TRP A 41 -15.01 -6.71 -15.52
CA TRP A 41 -14.67 -5.50 -14.77
C TRP A 41 -13.73 -5.79 -13.60
N ASN A 42 -13.90 -6.93 -12.93
CA ASN A 42 -12.94 -7.42 -11.95
C ASN A 42 -11.56 -7.65 -12.60
N THR A 43 -11.50 -8.35 -13.74
CA THR A 43 -10.25 -8.59 -14.47
C THR A 43 -9.56 -7.28 -14.87
N VAL A 44 -10.30 -6.33 -15.45
CA VAL A 44 -9.76 -5.03 -15.87
C VAL A 44 -9.24 -4.24 -14.67
N SER A 45 -9.99 -4.19 -13.57
CA SER A 45 -9.55 -3.50 -12.36
C SER A 45 -8.35 -4.17 -11.70
N CYS A 46 -8.25 -5.50 -11.72
CA CYS A 46 -7.05 -6.24 -11.30
C CYS A 46 -5.79 -5.84 -12.08
N ILE A 47 -5.89 -5.60 -13.38
CA ILE A 47 -4.75 -5.13 -14.19
C ILE A 47 -4.25 -3.76 -13.72
N VAL A 48 -5.18 -2.86 -13.35
CA VAL A 48 -4.81 -1.54 -12.81
C VAL A 48 -4.08 -1.69 -11.47
N TYR A 49 -4.55 -2.57 -10.59
CA TYR A 49 -3.87 -2.85 -9.32
C TYR A 49 -2.46 -3.43 -9.51
N ILE A 50 -2.28 -4.37 -10.45
CA ILE A 50 -0.97 -4.94 -10.77
C ILE A 50 -0.04 -3.86 -11.32
N SER A 51 -0.55 -3.02 -12.23
CA SER A 51 0.20 -1.92 -12.83
C SER A 51 0.68 -0.92 -11.76
N PHE A 52 -0.18 -0.58 -10.81
CA PHE A 52 0.18 0.27 -9.67
C PHE A 52 1.29 -0.36 -8.82
N GLY A 53 1.20 -1.67 -8.53
CA GLY A 53 2.25 -2.39 -7.80
C GLY A 53 3.61 -2.35 -8.49
N LEU A 54 3.62 -2.47 -9.82
CA LEU A 54 4.85 -2.35 -10.63
C LEU A 54 5.45 -0.95 -10.58
N ILE A 55 4.61 0.10 -10.68
CA ILE A 55 5.05 1.50 -10.59
C ILE A 55 5.70 1.77 -9.22
N VAL A 56 5.04 1.36 -8.13
CA VAL A 56 5.59 1.55 -6.78
C VAL A 56 6.93 0.81 -6.62
N THR A 57 7.04 -0.41 -7.15
CA THR A 57 8.29 -1.17 -7.13
C THR A 57 9.40 -0.47 -7.90
N TYR A 58 9.08 0.09 -9.06
CA TYR A 58 10.01 0.90 -9.85
C TYR A 58 10.47 2.14 -9.10
N ASP A 59 9.57 2.84 -8.40
CA ASP A 59 9.90 4.02 -7.61
C ASP A 59 10.86 3.70 -6.46
N PHE A 60 10.66 2.58 -5.77
CA PHE A 60 11.60 2.10 -4.74
C PHE A 60 12.97 1.76 -5.33
N TYR A 61 13.00 1.07 -6.47
CA TYR A 61 14.24 0.73 -7.18
C TYR A 61 15.02 1.99 -7.60
N LYS A 62 14.36 2.96 -8.23
CA LYS A 62 14.98 4.22 -8.65
C LYS A 62 15.42 5.06 -7.46
N SER A 63 14.64 5.10 -6.39
CA SER A 63 15.00 5.76 -5.13
C SER A 63 16.28 5.18 -4.52
N TYR A 64 16.41 3.85 -4.52
CA TYR A 64 17.63 3.18 -4.07
C TYR A 64 18.84 3.53 -4.94
N LEU A 65 18.69 3.51 -6.27
CA LEU A 65 19.75 3.84 -7.22
C LEU A 65 20.23 5.30 -7.07
N LEU A 66 19.28 6.24 -6.91
CA LEU A 66 19.60 7.64 -6.68
C LEU A 66 20.36 7.82 -5.37
N LEU A 67 19.94 7.13 -4.32
CA LEU A 67 20.63 7.15 -3.03
C LEU A 67 22.05 6.59 -3.12
N SER A 68 22.29 5.51 -3.88
CA SER A 68 23.63 4.95 -4.04
C SER A 68 24.59 5.93 -4.71
N ASN A 69 24.10 6.71 -5.67
CA ASN A 69 24.89 7.67 -6.47
C ASN A 69 25.11 9.03 -5.81
N LEU A 70 24.48 9.34 -4.67
CA LEU A 70 24.67 10.61 -3.98
C LEU A 70 26.14 10.81 -3.53
N PRO A 71 26.73 12.01 -3.76
CA PRO A 71 28.05 12.36 -3.24
C PRO A 71 28.03 12.29 -1.71
N ASN A 72 29.14 11.82 -1.14
CA ASN A 72 29.19 11.15 0.17
C ASN A 72 28.89 12.07 1.38
N SER A 73 27.62 12.42 1.62
CA SER A 73 27.13 12.96 2.91
C SER A 73 26.76 11.81 3.85
N GLY A 74 27.73 11.36 4.66
CA GLY A 74 27.61 10.12 5.44
C GLY A 74 26.40 10.08 6.40
N ASN A 75 26.06 11.18 7.06
CA ASN A 75 24.94 11.22 8.01
C ASN A 75 23.57 11.32 7.29
N SER A 76 23.43 12.22 6.31
CA SER A 76 22.20 12.35 5.53
C SER A 76 21.90 11.06 4.77
N LYS A 77 22.89 10.47 4.09
CA LYS A 77 22.73 9.21 3.34
C LYS A 77 22.23 8.07 4.24
N LYS A 78 22.70 7.99 5.49
CA LYS A 78 22.21 7.02 6.48
C LYS A 78 20.74 7.27 6.86
N GLN A 79 20.35 8.53 7.07
CA GLN A 79 18.96 8.89 7.38
C GLN A 79 18.01 8.58 6.22
N LEU A 80 18.38 8.98 4.99
CA LEU A 80 17.63 8.68 3.78
C LEU A 80 17.50 7.16 3.55
N LYS A 81 18.59 6.40 3.73
CA LYS A 81 18.55 4.92 3.65
C LYS A 81 17.56 4.34 4.65
N GLY A 82 17.57 4.85 5.89
CA GLY A 82 16.64 4.42 6.93
C GLY A 82 15.18 4.71 6.59
N LEU A 83 14.86 5.84 5.96
CA LEU A 83 13.51 6.15 5.48
C LEU A 83 13.07 5.16 4.39
N LEU A 84 13.93 4.89 3.42
CA LEU A 84 13.62 3.99 2.31
C LEU A 84 13.38 2.55 2.80
N ILE A 85 14.21 2.06 3.72
CA ILE A 85 14.04 0.73 4.34
C ILE A 85 12.71 0.64 5.08
N ARG A 86 12.36 1.65 5.90
CA ARG A 86 11.09 1.66 6.64
C ARG A 86 9.88 1.68 5.71
N GLY A 87 9.92 2.48 4.66
CA GLY A 87 8.86 2.50 3.64
C GLY A 87 8.68 1.14 2.96
N PHE A 88 9.79 0.52 2.53
CA PHE A 88 9.77 -0.77 1.84
C PHE A 88 9.19 -1.88 2.71
N PHE A 89 9.67 -2.04 3.94
CA PHE A 89 9.17 -3.08 4.83
C PHE A 89 7.74 -2.83 5.29
N SER A 90 7.33 -1.58 5.52
CA SER A 90 5.93 -1.27 5.84
C SER A 90 4.99 -1.67 4.70
N PHE A 91 5.36 -1.36 3.46
CA PHE A 91 4.58 -1.76 2.28
C PHE A 91 4.47 -3.29 2.17
N LEU A 92 5.59 -4.01 2.34
CA LEU A 92 5.62 -5.47 2.28
C LEU A 92 4.76 -6.13 3.36
N ILE A 93 4.85 -5.65 4.60
CA ILE A 93 4.03 -6.14 5.72
C ILE A 93 2.55 -5.87 5.45
N GLY A 94 2.21 -4.68 4.95
CA GLY A 94 0.87 -4.37 4.52
C GLY A 94 0.38 -5.37 3.46
N PHE A 95 1.19 -5.64 2.44
CA PHE A 95 0.79 -6.49 1.32
C PHE A 95 0.56 -7.93 1.79
N ALA A 96 1.41 -8.42 2.68
CA ALA A 96 1.22 -9.69 3.35
C ALA A 96 -0.07 -9.70 4.18
N ALA A 97 -0.39 -8.63 4.92
CA ALA A 97 -1.63 -8.52 5.68
C ALA A 97 -2.87 -8.57 4.79
N TRP A 98 -2.85 -7.89 3.64
CA TRP A 98 -3.95 -7.94 2.67
C TRP A 98 -4.16 -9.35 2.09
N ASN A 99 -3.09 -10.02 1.68
CA ASN A 99 -3.18 -11.39 1.17
C ASN A 99 -3.63 -12.38 2.24
N LEU A 100 -3.18 -12.21 3.49
CA LEU A 100 -3.63 -13.01 4.61
C LEU A 100 -5.13 -12.84 4.87
N ASP A 101 -5.66 -11.61 4.75
CA ASP A 101 -7.10 -11.35 4.86
C ASP A 101 -7.89 -12.09 3.78
N ASN A 102 -7.40 -12.11 2.54
CA ASN A 102 -8.04 -12.82 1.42
C ASN A 102 -8.03 -14.35 1.62
N ILE A 103 -6.92 -14.93 2.06
CA ILE A 103 -6.77 -16.39 2.23
C ILE A 103 -7.53 -16.89 3.48
N CYS A 104 -7.40 -16.19 4.61
CA CYS A 104 -7.92 -16.62 5.91
C CYS A 104 -9.27 -15.97 6.27
N CYS A 105 -9.98 -15.39 5.29
CA CYS A 105 -11.19 -14.59 5.49
C CYS A 105 -12.22 -15.27 6.41
N LYS A 106 -12.53 -16.56 6.19
CA LYS A 106 -13.51 -17.31 6.99
C LYS A 106 -13.10 -17.45 8.46
N ASN A 107 -11.82 -17.77 8.72
CA ASN A 107 -11.30 -17.97 10.07
C ASN A 107 -11.16 -16.63 10.82
N LEU A 108 -10.67 -15.60 10.14
CA LEU A 108 -10.55 -14.25 10.70
C LEU A 108 -11.93 -13.67 11.05
N ARG A 109 -12.94 -13.89 10.20
CA ARG A 109 -14.31 -13.43 10.46
C ARG A 109 -14.96 -14.18 11.62
N ALA A 110 -14.76 -15.49 11.73
CA ALA A 110 -15.20 -16.27 12.88
C ALA A 110 -14.57 -15.75 14.18
N LEU A 111 -13.27 -15.46 14.17
CA LEU A 111 -12.56 -14.94 15.33
C LEU A 111 -12.99 -13.51 15.71
N ARG A 112 -13.30 -12.64 14.73
CA ARG A 112 -13.86 -11.30 14.98
C ARG A 112 -15.18 -11.35 15.75
N LEU A 113 -16.05 -12.30 15.40
CA LEU A 113 -17.33 -12.49 16.10
C LEU A 113 -17.15 -12.98 17.55
N ILE A 114 -16.07 -13.71 17.82
CA ILE A 114 -15.75 -14.20 19.17
C ILE A 114 -15.14 -13.09 20.04
N LEU A 115 -14.23 -12.28 19.49
CA LEU A 115 -13.55 -11.21 20.25
C LEU A 115 -14.44 -9.98 20.50
N GLY A 116 -15.28 -9.61 19.52
CA GLY A 116 -16.13 -8.44 19.59
C GLY A 116 -15.38 -7.10 19.67
N PRO A 117 -16.10 -5.96 19.69
CA PRO A 117 -15.51 -4.63 19.77
C PRO A 117 -14.87 -4.37 21.14
N PRO A 118 -13.70 -3.69 21.24
CA PRO A 118 -12.94 -3.03 20.16
C PRO A 118 -11.82 -3.90 19.54
N PHE A 119 -11.63 -5.14 20.03
CA PHE A 119 -10.49 -5.98 19.66
C PHE A 119 -10.66 -6.66 18.29
N ASP A 120 -11.88 -6.72 17.78
CA ASP A 120 -12.20 -7.15 16.42
C ASP A 120 -11.49 -6.30 15.34
N ALA A 121 -11.30 -5.00 15.60
CA ALA A 121 -10.57 -4.09 14.73
C ALA A 121 -9.11 -4.53 14.51
N LEU A 122 -8.48 -5.15 15.52
CA LEU A 122 -7.11 -5.66 15.39
C LEU A 122 -7.02 -6.82 14.38
N LEU A 123 -8.10 -7.57 14.20
CA LEU A 123 -8.19 -8.66 13.23
C LEU A 123 -8.58 -8.20 11.83
N GLN A 124 -8.90 -6.92 11.64
CA GLN A 124 -9.19 -6.36 10.33
C GLN A 124 -7.87 -6.08 9.59
N MET A 125 -7.25 -7.13 9.05
CA MET A 125 -5.97 -7.06 8.32
C MET A 125 -6.05 -6.14 7.10
N HIS A 126 -7.22 -6.04 6.46
CA HIS A 126 -7.47 -5.04 5.41
C HIS A 126 -7.36 -3.59 5.90
N GLY A 127 -7.73 -3.31 7.15
CA GLY A 127 -7.54 -1.98 7.76
C GLY A 127 -6.06 -1.67 7.98
N TRP A 128 -5.30 -2.66 8.46
CA TRP A 128 -3.85 -2.55 8.62
C TRP A 128 -3.11 -2.34 7.30
N TRP A 129 -3.57 -2.97 6.21
CA TRP A 129 -3.04 -2.71 4.87
C TRP A 129 -3.08 -1.22 4.51
N HIS A 130 -4.22 -0.54 4.71
CA HIS A 130 -4.35 0.90 4.43
C HIS A 130 -3.41 1.75 5.30
N ILE A 131 -3.31 1.46 6.59
CA ILE A 131 -2.42 2.20 7.51
C ILE A 131 -0.96 2.03 7.11
N LEU A 132 -0.52 0.80 6.83
CA LEU A 132 0.86 0.48 6.50
C LEU A 132 1.29 0.98 5.12
N THR A 133 0.39 0.94 4.13
CA THR A 133 0.64 1.51 2.80
C THR A 133 0.65 3.03 2.82
N ALA A 134 -0.24 3.67 3.59
CA ALA A 134 -0.22 5.11 3.79
C ALA A 134 1.09 5.56 4.47
N TYR A 135 1.52 4.84 5.52
CA TYR A 135 2.80 5.12 6.17
C TYR A 135 4.01 4.91 5.23
N ALA A 136 3.99 3.86 4.40
CA ALA A 136 5.02 3.63 3.39
C ALA A 136 5.10 4.76 2.36
N ALA A 137 3.96 5.22 1.84
CA ALA A 137 3.86 6.34 0.92
C ALA A 137 4.39 7.64 1.56
N HIS A 138 4.06 7.90 2.82
CA HIS A 138 4.56 9.06 3.56
C HIS A 138 6.09 9.01 3.76
N CYS A 139 6.65 7.83 4.06
CA CYS A 139 8.10 7.64 4.15
C CYS A 139 8.79 7.92 2.81
N LEU A 140 8.22 7.45 1.70
CA LEU A 140 8.76 7.67 0.36
C LEU A 140 8.67 9.15 -0.05
N ALA A 141 7.55 9.82 0.22
CA ALA A 141 7.39 11.24 -0.04
C ALA A 141 8.41 12.09 0.75
N THR A 142 8.61 11.77 2.02
CA THR A 142 9.62 12.42 2.87
C THR A 142 11.04 12.16 2.34
N PHE A 143 11.33 10.91 1.91
CA PHE A 143 12.61 10.57 1.30
C PHE A 143 12.86 11.39 0.02
N ILE A 144 11.89 11.49 -0.88
CA ILE A 144 12.03 12.26 -2.13
C ILE A 144 12.28 13.74 -1.82
N THR A 145 11.57 14.28 -0.82
CA THR A 145 11.72 15.68 -0.40
C THR A 145 13.11 15.93 0.18
N ALA A 146 13.59 15.06 1.08
CA ALA A 146 14.94 15.14 1.64
C ALA A 146 16.03 14.97 0.57
N LEU A 147 15.82 14.05 -0.37
CA LEU A 147 16.72 13.83 -1.50
C LEU A 147 16.85 15.09 -2.36
N ARG A 148 15.74 15.80 -2.62
CA ARG A 148 15.77 17.07 -3.36
C ARG A 148 16.55 18.15 -2.62
N PHE A 149 16.46 18.22 -1.29
CA PHE A 149 17.27 19.16 -0.50
C PHE A 149 18.77 18.86 -0.61
N GLU A 150 19.16 17.58 -0.51
CA GLU A 150 20.56 17.17 -0.71
C GLU A 150 21.06 17.50 -2.11
N LEU A 151 20.26 17.24 -3.15
CA LEU A 151 20.61 17.59 -4.54
C LEU A 151 20.70 19.11 -4.76
N SER A 152 19.97 19.90 -3.97
CA SER A 152 20.01 21.37 -3.99
C SER A 152 21.07 21.95 -3.06
N ASN A 153 21.98 21.12 -2.51
CA ASN A 153 22.99 21.50 -1.52
C ASN A 153 22.42 22.19 -0.26
N THR A 154 21.14 21.98 0.05
CA THR A 154 20.49 22.54 1.24
C THR A 154 20.63 21.55 2.39
N THR A 155 21.54 21.83 3.32
CA THR A 155 21.84 20.92 4.45
C THR A 155 21.20 21.35 5.78
N ASN A 156 20.50 22.49 5.81
CA ASN A 156 19.87 23.05 7.02
C ASN A 156 18.54 22.36 7.39
N TYR A 157 18.44 21.05 7.21
CA TYR A 157 17.26 20.28 7.57
C TYR A 157 17.64 19.05 8.41
N SER A 158 16.69 18.58 9.20
CA SER A 158 16.81 17.37 10.01
C SER A 158 15.52 16.57 9.91
N ILE A 159 15.62 15.24 9.85
CA ILE A 159 14.45 14.37 9.88
C ILE A 159 14.17 14.00 11.33
N ARG A 160 13.06 14.52 11.87
CA ARG A 160 12.53 14.18 13.19
C ARG A 160 11.44 13.11 13.05
N TYR A 161 11.15 12.41 14.15
CA TYR A 161 10.10 11.39 14.18
C TYR A 161 9.10 11.76 15.27
N LEU A 162 7.84 11.96 14.88
CA LEU A 162 6.74 12.11 15.81
C LEU A 162 6.24 10.74 16.22
N PHE A 163 5.86 10.54 17.49
CA PHE A 163 5.24 9.31 17.95
C PHE A 163 4.00 8.98 17.08
N PRO A 164 3.83 7.75 16.55
CA PRO A 164 4.56 6.50 16.83
C PRO A 164 5.74 6.18 15.89
N GLY A 165 6.22 7.13 15.09
CA GLY A 165 7.34 6.95 14.16
C GLY A 165 7.21 7.71 12.86
N VAL A 166 6.28 8.67 12.76
CA VAL A 166 6.00 9.43 11.54
C VAL A 166 7.17 10.38 11.25
N PRO A 167 7.86 10.22 10.11
CA PRO A 167 8.96 11.11 9.75
C PRO A 167 8.45 12.51 9.38
N LEU A 168 9.16 13.53 9.84
CA LEU A 168 8.89 14.94 9.58
C LEU A 168 10.20 15.67 9.29
N ILE A 169 10.20 16.50 8.26
CA ILE A 169 11.34 17.37 7.95
C ILE A 169 11.22 18.64 8.78
N SER A 170 12.26 18.96 9.55
CA SER A 170 12.36 20.16 10.37
C SER A 170 13.59 20.94 9.96
N PHE A 171 13.42 22.23 9.67
CA PHE A 171 14.53 23.12 9.38
C PHE A 171 15.21 23.55 10.68
N ASN A 172 16.54 23.53 10.68
CA ASN A 172 17.31 24.12 11.77
C ASN A 172 17.24 25.64 11.62
N THR A 173 16.26 26.25 12.30
CA THR A 173 16.13 27.70 12.33
C THR A 173 17.23 28.24 13.24
N SER A 174 18.31 28.73 12.64
CA SER A 174 19.33 29.53 13.33
C SER A 174 18.77 30.92 13.66
N ASN A 175 17.78 30.99 14.55
CA ASN A 175 17.40 32.12 15.42
C ASN A 175 15.97 31.95 15.94
N ASN A 176 15.84 31.88 17.26
CA ASN A 176 14.62 31.64 18.03
C ASN A 176 13.55 32.76 18.00
N ASN A 177 13.55 33.68 17.03
CA ASN A 177 12.73 34.90 17.14
C ASN A 177 11.70 35.19 16.03
N GLU A 178 11.56 34.39 14.96
CA GLU A 178 10.59 34.76 13.89
C GLU A 178 9.43 33.78 13.63
N ILE A 179 9.42 32.57 14.19
CA ILE A 179 8.34 31.59 13.94
C ILE A 179 7.22 31.68 15.00
N LYS A 180 6.81 32.90 15.37
CA LYS A 180 5.56 33.12 16.13
C LYS A 180 4.42 33.69 15.29
N LYS A 181 4.55 33.75 13.96
CA LYS A 181 3.62 34.50 13.11
C LYS A 181 2.72 33.72 12.16
N PHE A 182 2.61 32.39 12.30
CA PHE A 182 1.64 31.61 11.54
C PHE A 182 1.01 30.51 12.40
N TYR A 183 0.18 30.94 13.35
CA TYR A 183 -1.00 30.22 13.84
C TYR A 183 -2.18 31.18 13.76
#